data_AF-A0A3D8IAN5-F1
#
_entry.id   AF-A0A3D8IAN5-F1
#
_cell.length_a   1.000
_cell.length_b   1.000
_cell.length_c   1.000
_cell.angle_alpha   90.00
_cell.angle_beta   90.00
_cell.angle_gamma   90.00
#
_symmetry.space_group_name_H-M   'P 1'
#
loop_
_entity.id
_entity.type
_entity.pdbx_description
1 polymer ?
#
loop_
_entity_poly.entity_id
_entity_poly.type
_entity_poly.pdbx_seq_one_letter_code
_entity_poly.pdbx_strand_id
1 'polypeptide(L)'
;MRTIMLLSLCVILHANENALYNRNKTWKNPEVSKILERNTKKLETYYKQVDKQSRERNFIRFNGKKVISHTEYAKISYREMHKYRSYIILSEFYIDSVSRHNQLDGVTVGGILANDAGEKKAQIRYFKFAQRYYSTLHELGKGKKIFSYCAAPYVTSCILIGINEKW
;
A
#
# COMPACT_ATOMS: atom_id res chain seq x y z
N MET A 1 -56.05 32.30 -7.89
CA MET A 1 -54.98 31.39 -8.35
C MET A 1 -53.69 32.20 -8.31
N ARG A 2 -52.83 32.09 -7.29
CA ARG A 2 -51.73 31.10 -7.13
C ARG A 2 -50.93 30.99 -8.45
N THR A 3 -49.63 31.30 -8.53
CA THR A 3 -48.55 30.78 -7.68
C THR A 3 -47.28 31.64 -7.85
N ILE A 4 -46.64 32.03 -6.74
CA ILE A 4 -45.30 32.65 -6.71
C ILE A 4 -44.27 31.52 -6.74
N MET A 5 -43.38 31.53 -7.73
CA MET A 5 -42.32 30.53 -7.90
C MET A 5 -41.06 31.01 -7.14
N LEU A 6 -40.86 30.49 -5.93
CA LEU A 6 -39.64 30.68 -5.15
C LEU A 6 -38.54 29.76 -5.69
N LEU A 7 -37.58 30.33 -6.41
CA LEU A 7 -36.31 29.68 -6.75
C LEU A 7 -35.47 29.55 -5.47
N SER A 8 -35.43 28.35 -4.91
CA SER A 8 -34.53 27.99 -3.83
C SER A 8 -33.12 27.81 -4.39
N LEU A 9 -32.22 28.74 -4.05
CA LEU A 9 -30.78 28.59 -4.24
C LEU A 9 -30.26 27.50 -3.30
N CYS A 10 -30.03 26.30 -3.82
CA CYS A 10 -29.21 25.29 -3.16
C CYS A 10 -27.74 25.75 -3.17
N VAL A 11 -27.31 26.37 -2.07
CA VAL A 11 -25.88 26.59 -1.80
C VAL A 11 -25.25 25.22 -1.54
N ILE A 12 -24.49 24.72 -2.50
CA ILE A 12 -23.67 23.51 -2.35
C ILE A 12 -22.54 23.86 -1.38
N LEU A 13 -22.74 23.55 -0.10
CA LEU A 13 -21.67 23.47 0.89
C LEU A 13 -20.67 22.42 0.41
N HIS A 14 -19.58 22.87 -0.18
CA HIS A 14 -18.40 22.03 -0.38
C HIS A 14 -17.84 21.73 1.01
N ALA A 15 -18.16 20.56 1.55
CA ALA A 15 -17.46 20.01 2.68
C ALA A 15 -15.99 19.88 2.26
N ASN A 16 -15.18 20.85 2.70
CA ASN A 16 -13.74 20.82 2.62
C ASN A 16 -13.27 19.67 3.53
N GLU A 17 -13.26 18.44 3.01
CA GLU A 17 -12.63 17.28 3.63
C GLU A 17 -11.09 17.45 3.59
N ASN A 18 -10.59 18.53 4.17
CA ASN A 18 -9.29 18.50 4.79
C ASN A 18 -9.39 17.44 5.88
N ALA A 19 -8.98 16.22 5.53
CA ALA A 19 -8.83 15.09 6.43
C ALA A 19 -8.22 15.61 7.73
N LEU A 20 -9.06 15.71 8.76
CA LEU A 20 -8.69 16.11 10.11
C LEU A 20 -7.68 15.08 10.62
N TYR A 21 -6.42 15.33 10.31
CA TYR A 21 -5.28 14.64 10.89
C TYR A 21 -5.31 14.98 12.37
N ASN A 22 -5.85 14.04 13.15
CA ASN A 22 -5.99 14.17 14.58
C ASN A 22 -4.58 14.22 15.22
N ARG A 23 -4.12 15.44 15.54
CA ARG A 23 -2.81 15.67 16.20
C ARG A 23 -2.75 15.11 17.63
N ASN A 24 -3.89 14.71 18.21
CA ASN A 24 -4.02 14.22 19.58
C ASN A 24 -4.16 12.69 19.66
N LYS A 25 -3.52 11.93 18.76
CA LYS A 25 -3.41 10.47 18.94
C LYS A 25 -2.51 10.17 20.15
N THR A 26 -3.06 9.45 21.13
CA THR A 26 -2.35 8.91 22.31
C THR A 26 -1.43 7.73 22.00
N TRP A 27 -1.53 7.15 20.80
CA TRP A 27 -0.71 6.02 20.36
C TRP A 27 0.23 6.49 19.24
N LYS A 28 1.40 7.02 19.61
CA LYS A 28 2.57 6.99 18.74
C LYS A 28 3.29 5.69 19.06
N ASN A 29 3.57 4.86 18.05
CA ASN A 29 4.56 3.80 18.12
C ASN A 29 5.85 4.31 17.45
N PRO A 30 6.56 5.29 18.08
CA PRO A 30 7.74 5.94 17.49
C PRO A 30 8.86 4.95 17.16
N GLU A 31 8.75 3.72 17.65
CA GLU A 31 9.58 2.60 17.29
C GLU A 31 9.40 2.15 15.84
N VAL A 32 8.19 2.10 15.27
CA VAL A 32 7.98 1.52 13.93
C VAL A 32 8.74 2.32 12.87
N SER A 33 8.63 3.64 12.86
CA SER A 33 9.35 4.47 11.88
C SER A 33 10.87 4.29 11.99
N LYS A 34 11.40 4.20 13.21
CA LYS A 34 12.83 3.98 13.48
C LYS A 34 13.29 2.56 13.11
N ILE A 35 12.47 1.56 13.41
CA ILE A 35 12.74 0.15 13.08
C ILE A 35 12.75 -0.03 11.56
N LEU A 36 11.73 0.51 10.88
CA LEU A 36 11.66 0.48 9.44
C LEU A 36 12.89 1.17 8.84
N GLU A 37 13.24 2.37 9.32
CA GLU A 37 14.43 3.10 8.88
C GLU A 37 15.73 2.31 9.03
N ARG A 38 15.95 1.65 10.18
CA ARG A 38 17.11 0.75 10.39
C ARG A 38 17.14 -0.40 9.39
N ASN A 39 15.97 -0.90 8.99
CA ASN A 39 15.86 -2.04 8.08
C ASN A 39 15.82 -1.63 6.60
N THR A 40 15.54 -0.36 6.27
CA THR A 40 15.30 0.12 4.90
C THR A 40 16.42 -0.28 3.95
N LYS A 41 17.68 -0.02 4.29
CA LYS A 41 18.81 -0.32 3.40
C LYS A 41 18.92 -1.82 3.06
N LYS A 42 18.64 -2.68 4.03
CA LYS A 42 18.62 -4.14 3.85
C LYS A 42 17.45 -4.55 2.95
N LEU A 43 16.27 -3.98 3.17
CA LEU A 43 15.07 -4.26 2.39
C LEU A 43 15.19 -3.78 0.93
N GLU A 44 15.79 -2.62 0.70
CA GLU A 44 16.08 -2.11 -0.66
C GLU A 44 17.03 -3.05 -1.41
N THR A 45 18.09 -3.50 -0.73
CA THR A 45 19.06 -4.43 -1.32
C THR A 45 18.39 -5.76 -1.67
N TYR A 46 17.56 -6.27 -0.76
CA TYR A 46 16.77 -7.47 -1.00
C TYR A 46 15.77 -7.28 -2.15
N TYR A 47 15.07 -6.14 -2.21
CA TYR A 47 14.15 -5.83 -3.32
C TYR A 47 14.89 -5.81 -4.65
N LYS A 48 16.02 -5.11 -4.75
CA LYS A 48 16.84 -5.05 -5.97
C LYS A 48 17.28 -6.44 -6.44
N GLN A 49 17.65 -7.31 -5.51
CA GLN A 49 18.00 -8.69 -5.82
C GLN A 49 16.79 -9.45 -6.38
N VAL A 50 15.64 -9.42 -5.70
CA VAL A 50 14.41 -10.09 -6.14
C VAL A 50 13.95 -9.57 -7.50
N ASP A 51 14.06 -8.27 -7.73
CA ASP A 51 13.68 -7.62 -8.96
C ASP A 51 14.55 -8.05 -10.14
N LYS A 52 15.88 -8.12 -9.95
CA LYS A 52 16.81 -8.73 -10.92
C LYS A 52 16.42 -10.17 -11.24
N GLN A 53 16.24 -10.98 -10.21
CA GLN A 53 15.90 -12.40 -10.35
C GLN A 53 14.53 -12.64 -11.00
N SER A 54 13.59 -11.72 -10.80
CA SER A 54 12.27 -11.75 -11.43
C SER A 54 12.36 -11.56 -12.95
N ARG A 55 13.20 -10.61 -13.42
CA ARG A 55 13.48 -10.42 -14.86
C ARG A 55 14.10 -11.65 -15.50
N GLU A 56 15.04 -12.26 -14.80
CA GLU A 56 15.77 -13.46 -15.25
C GLU A 56 14.93 -14.75 -15.14
N ARG A 57 13.71 -14.67 -14.58
CA ARG A 57 12.86 -15.83 -14.22
C ARG A 57 13.55 -16.83 -13.27
N ASN A 58 14.56 -16.38 -12.53
CA ASN A 58 15.32 -17.14 -11.54
C ASN A 58 14.84 -16.83 -10.11
N PHE A 59 13.58 -17.17 -9.84
CA PHE A 59 12.88 -16.73 -8.63
C PHE A 59 13.47 -17.33 -7.34
N ILE A 60 13.67 -16.48 -6.33
CA ILE A 60 13.88 -16.95 -4.96
C ILE A 60 12.61 -17.60 -4.41
N ARG A 61 12.77 -18.35 -3.32
CA ARG A 61 11.66 -18.98 -2.62
C ARG A 61 11.56 -18.50 -1.17
N PHE A 62 10.32 -18.26 -0.74
CA PHE A 62 9.96 -18.01 0.65
C PHE A 62 8.87 -18.99 1.04
N ASN A 63 9.10 -19.82 2.06
CA ASN A 63 8.20 -20.91 2.47
C ASN A 63 7.71 -21.76 1.28
N GLY A 64 8.64 -22.14 0.40
CA GLY A 64 8.37 -22.94 -0.80
C GLY A 64 7.70 -22.18 -1.95
N LYS A 65 7.18 -20.97 -1.72
CA LYS A 65 6.55 -20.13 -2.76
C LYS A 65 7.56 -19.26 -3.47
N LYS A 66 7.42 -19.11 -4.79
CA LYS A 66 8.27 -18.21 -5.58
C LYS A 66 7.94 -16.76 -5.25
N VAL A 67 8.96 -15.91 -5.13
CA VAL A 67 8.78 -14.47 -4.93
C VAL A 67 9.07 -13.74 -6.24
N ILE A 68 8.18 -12.84 -6.62
CA ILE A 68 8.32 -11.94 -7.77
C ILE A 68 8.28 -10.49 -7.31
N SER A 69 9.08 -9.61 -7.90
CA SER A 69 8.96 -8.17 -7.62
C SER A 69 7.66 -7.61 -8.19
N HIS A 70 7.07 -6.64 -7.50
CA HIS A 70 5.85 -5.99 -7.98
C HIS A 70 6.11 -5.24 -9.28
N THR A 71 7.30 -4.66 -9.48
CA THR A 71 7.67 -4.03 -10.75
C THR A 71 7.56 -4.99 -11.93
N GLU A 72 8.09 -6.22 -11.82
CA GLU A 72 7.94 -7.20 -12.91
C GLU A 72 6.53 -7.76 -12.98
N TYR A 73 5.88 -7.99 -11.84
CA TYR A 73 4.51 -8.46 -11.79
C TYR A 73 3.52 -7.50 -12.50
N ALA A 74 3.72 -6.19 -12.33
CA ALA A 74 2.90 -5.15 -12.92
C ALA A 74 2.94 -5.10 -14.46
N LYS A 75 3.94 -5.73 -15.09
CA LYS A 75 4.08 -5.82 -16.55
C LYS A 75 3.32 -7.00 -17.15
N ILE A 76 2.83 -7.92 -16.30
CA ILE A 76 2.16 -9.14 -16.73
C ILE A 76 0.73 -8.80 -17.17
N SER A 77 0.30 -9.38 -18.30
CA SER A 77 -1.06 -9.22 -18.78
C SER A 77 -2.08 -9.86 -17.82
N TYR A 78 -3.30 -9.32 -17.77
CA TYR A 78 -4.38 -9.90 -16.96
C TYR A 78 -4.59 -11.41 -17.23
N ARG A 79 -4.47 -11.82 -18.50
CA ARG A 79 -4.59 -13.22 -18.93
C ARG A 79 -3.51 -14.12 -18.33
N GLU A 80 -2.30 -13.60 -18.13
CA GLU A 80 -1.16 -14.37 -17.60
C GLU A 80 -1.07 -14.33 -16.08
N MET A 81 -1.70 -13.35 -15.45
CA MET A 81 -1.70 -13.12 -14.02
C MET A 81 -2.06 -14.38 -13.20
N HIS A 82 -3.00 -15.18 -13.68
CA HIS A 82 -3.42 -16.42 -13.01
C HIS A 82 -2.35 -17.52 -12.96
N LYS A 83 -1.30 -17.45 -13.79
CA LYS A 83 -0.16 -18.38 -13.71
C LYS A 83 0.66 -18.19 -12.43
N TYR A 84 0.45 -17.07 -11.73
CA TYR A 84 1.21 -16.66 -10.55
C TYR A 84 0.45 -16.91 -9.24
N ARG A 85 -0.66 -17.65 -9.23
CA ARG A 85 -1.50 -17.88 -8.01
C ARG A 85 -0.73 -18.40 -6.78
N SER A 86 0.38 -19.11 -6.98
CA SER A 86 1.22 -19.62 -5.89
C SER A 86 2.39 -18.70 -5.51
N TYR A 87 2.53 -17.54 -6.16
CA TYR A 87 3.62 -16.61 -5.95
C TYR A 87 3.30 -15.62 -4.82
N ILE A 88 4.38 -15.06 -4.28
CA ILE A 88 4.35 -13.91 -3.39
C ILE A 88 4.88 -12.71 -4.16
N ILE A 89 4.13 -11.61 -4.14
CA ILE A 89 4.53 -10.35 -4.74
C ILE A 89 5.25 -9.54 -3.67
N LEU A 90 6.56 -9.31 -3.85
CA LEU A 90 7.33 -8.39 -3.04
C LEU A 90 7.18 -6.97 -3.61
N SER A 91 6.70 -6.04 -2.80
CA SER A 91 6.47 -4.66 -3.20
C SER A 91 7.36 -3.71 -2.41
N GLU A 92 7.96 -2.74 -3.11
CA GLU A 92 8.57 -1.54 -2.54
C GLU A 92 7.78 -0.34 -3.08
N PHE A 93 7.16 0.45 -2.20
CA PHE A 93 6.28 1.54 -2.62
C PHE A 93 6.20 2.66 -1.59
N TYR A 94 5.82 3.85 -2.05
CA TYR A 94 5.50 4.99 -1.20
C TYR A 94 4.00 5.01 -0.90
N ILE A 95 3.64 5.22 0.37
CA ILE A 95 2.24 5.40 0.77
C ILE A 95 1.71 6.70 0.15
N ASP A 96 0.63 6.60 -0.63
CA ASP A 96 -0.11 7.76 -1.10
C ASP A 96 -1.34 8.05 -0.22
N SER A 97 -2.04 6.99 0.21
CA SER A 97 -3.23 7.10 1.06
C SER A 97 -3.38 5.87 1.96
N VAL A 98 -4.03 6.04 3.10
CA VAL A 98 -4.42 4.96 4.02
C VAL A 98 -5.90 5.13 4.31
N SER A 99 -6.70 4.07 4.13
CA SER A 99 -8.14 4.12 4.33
C SER A 99 -8.50 4.48 5.77
N ARG A 100 -9.71 5.05 5.95
CA ARG A 100 -10.30 5.20 7.29
C ARG A 100 -10.50 3.83 7.93
N HIS A 101 -10.62 3.81 9.26
CA HIS A 101 -10.83 2.57 10.01
C HIS A 101 -12.14 1.92 9.59
N ASN A 102 -12.11 0.63 9.31
CA ASN A 102 -13.30 -0.21 9.16
C ASN A 102 -13.06 -1.49 9.97
N GLN A 103 -14.02 -1.92 10.77
CA GLN A 103 -13.88 -3.14 11.58
C GLN A 103 -14.09 -4.42 10.76
N LEU A 104 -14.79 -4.32 9.63
CA LEU A 104 -15.17 -5.45 8.77
C LEU A 104 -14.25 -5.62 7.57
N ASP A 105 -13.50 -4.57 7.24
CA ASP A 105 -12.60 -4.56 6.10
C ASP A 105 -11.20 -4.20 6.59
N GLY A 106 -10.19 -4.91 6.09
CA GLY A 106 -8.80 -4.63 6.42
C GLY A 106 -8.38 -3.21 6.03
N VAL A 107 -7.09 -2.93 6.13
CA VAL A 107 -6.58 -1.59 5.81
C VAL A 107 -6.25 -1.52 4.32
N THR A 108 -6.94 -0.66 3.58
CA THR A 108 -6.60 -0.38 2.19
C THR A 108 -5.57 0.76 2.15
N VAL A 109 -4.47 0.53 1.43
CA VAL A 109 -3.39 1.49 1.24
C VAL A 109 -3.26 1.76 -0.25
N GLY A 110 -3.42 3.03 -0.65
CA GLY A 110 -3.00 3.48 -1.97
C GLY A 110 -1.49 3.69 -1.96
N GLY A 111 -0.79 3.13 -2.93
CA GLY A 111 0.67 3.17 -3.01
C GLY A 111 1.20 3.34 -4.41
N ILE A 112 2.32 4.03 -4.53
CA ILE A 112 3.06 4.24 -5.79
C ILE A 112 4.33 3.41 -5.72
N LEU A 113 4.55 2.51 -6.67
CA LEU A 113 5.78 1.69 -6.69
C LEU A 113 7.00 2.60 -6.70
N ALA A 114 8.04 2.24 -5.94
CA ALA A 114 9.22 3.10 -5.79
C ALA A 114 9.96 3.32 -7.12
N ASN A 115 9.93 2.34 -8.02
CA ASN A 115 10.49 2.47 -9.37
C ASN A 115 9.70 3.41 -10.28
N ASP A 116 8.42 3.66 -9.98
CA ASP A 116 7.54 4.56 -10.76
C ASP A 116 7.51 5.98 -10.13
N ALA A 117 8.16 6.17 -8.97
CA ALA A 117 8.06 7.40 -8.20
C ALA A 117 8.74 8.59 -8.92
N GLY A 118 8.02 9.70 -9.04
CA GLY A 118 8.51 10.89 -9.77
C GLY A 118 8.24 10.86 -11.28
N GLU A 119 7.71 9.76 -11.82
CA GLU A 119 7.26 9.70 -13.20
C GLU A 119 5.90 10.38 -13.39
N LYS A 120 5.71 11.07 -14.52
CA LYS A 120 4.41 11.69 -14.88
C LYS A 120 3.26 10.68 -14.98
N LYS A 121 3.56 9.39 -15.12
CA LYS A 121 2.60 8.28 -15.30
C LYS A 121 2.55 7.33 -14.11
N ALA A 122 3.10 7.73 -12.95
CA ALA A 122 3.05 6.93 -11.73
C ALA A 122 1.59 6.54 -11.39
N GLN A 123 1.33 5.23 -11.28
CA GLN A 123 -0.01 4.72 -10.99
C GLN A 123 -0.18 4.44 -9.51
N ILE A 124 -1.32 4.86 -8.96
CA ILE A 124 -1.75 4.45 -7.62
C ILE A 124 -2.25 3.01 -7.71
N ARG A 125 -1.65 2.13 -6.91
CA ARG A 125 -2.05 0.73 -6.73
C ARG A 125 -2.63 0.56 -5.33
N TYR A 126 -3.64 -0.29 -5.21
CA TYR A 126 -4.30 -0.54 -3.93
C TYR A 126 -3.82 -1.85 -3.33
N PHE A 127 -3.36 -1.78 -2.08
CA PHE A 127 -2.86 -2.89 -1.28
C PHE A 127 -3.79 -3.10 -0.10
N LYS A 128 -4.17 -4.35 0.19
CA LYS A 128 -5.03 -4.66 1.33
C LYS A 128 -4.27 -5.42 2.40
N PHE A 129 -4.17 -4.81 3.56
CA PHE A 129 -3.49 -5.33 4.75
C PHE A 129 -4.50 -5.79 5.79
N ALA A 130 -4.09 -6.70 6.68
CA ALA A 130 -4.90 -7.09 7.83
C ALA A 130 -5.14 -5.89 8.78
N GLN A 131 -6.24 -5.92 9.52
CA GLN A 131 -6.65 -4.82 10.40
C GLN A 131 -5.61 -4.44 11.46
N ARG A 132 -4.80 -5.40 11.90
CA ARG A 132 -3.72 -5.18 12.87
C ARG A 132 -2.69 -4.12 12.43
N TYR A 133 -2.54 -3.91 11.13
CA TYR A 133 -1.61 -2.90 10.59
C TYR A 133 -2.18 -1.47 10.62
N TYR A 134 -3.44 -1.28 11.02
CA TYR A 134 -4.12 0.02 10.94
C TYR A 134 -3.34 1.15 11.61
N SER A 135 -3.00 0.99 12.90
CA SER A 135 -2.27 2.02 13.64
C SER A 135 -0.89 2.27 13.05
N THR A 136 -0.18 1.21 12.65
CA THR A 136 1.14 1.29 12.05
C THR A 136 1.14 2.03 10.72
N LEU A 137 0.22 1.71 9.82
CA LEU A 137 0.12 2.35 8.50
C LEU A 137 -0.28 3.83 8.62
N HIS A 138 -1.19 4.14 9.54
CA HIS A 138 -1.57 5.53 9.85
C HIS A 138 -0.44 6.34 10.46
N GLU A 139 0.43 5.71 11.26
CA GLU A 139 1.59 6.38 11.83
C GLU A 139 2.71 6.60 10.80
N LEU A 140 2.99 5.60 9.97
CA LEU A 140 3.97 5.75 8.88
C LEU A 140 3.54 6.87 7.93
N GLY A 141 2.25 6.92 7.60
CA GLY A 141 1.64 8.05 6.90
C GLY A 141 2.07 8.21 5.44
N LYS A 142 1.47 9.21 4.79
CA LYS A 142 1.73 9.54 3.38
C LYS A 142 3.21 9.88 3.15
N GLY A 143 3.76 9.44 2.02
CA GLY A 143 5.13 9.68 1.60
C GLY A 143 6.16 8.73 2.21
N LYS A 144 5.78 7.90 3.20
CA LYS A 144 6.70 6.92 3.76
C LYS A 144 6.88 5.76 2.78
N LYS A 145 8.14 5.40 2.54
CA LYS A 145 8.49 4.19 1.79
C LYS A 145 8.33 2.97 2.67
N ILE A 146 7.58 1.98 2.19
CA ILE A 146 7.32 0.73 2.89
C ILE A 146 7.50 -0.48 1.96
N PHE A 147 7.58 -1.66 2.58
CA PHE A 147 7.80 -2.92 1.89
C PHE A 147 6.71 -3.91 2.29
N SER A 148 6.22 -4.71 1.34
CA SER A 148 5.22 -5.73 1.65
C SER A 148 5.42 -7.02 0.87
N TYR A 149 4.98 -8.11 1.48
CA TYR A 149 4.65 -9.34 0.74
C TYR A 149 3.15 -9.39 0.55
N CYS A 150 2.70 -9.59 -0.69
CA CYS A 150 1.29 -9.74 -1.00
C CYS A 150 1.02 -11.05 -1.73
N ALA A 151 -0.11 -11.67 -1.42
CA ALA A 151 -0.58 -12.84 -2.15
C ALA A 151 -0.95 -12.44 -3.59
N ALA A 152 -0.39 -13.16 -4.56
CA ALA A 152 -0.86 -13.10 -5.93
C ALA A 152 -2.24 -13.79 -6.06
N PRO A 153 -3.08 -13.40 -7.03
CA PRO A 153 -2.79 -12.38 -8.03
C PRO A 153 -3.28 -10.95 -7.70
N TYR A 154 -4.05 -10.77 -6.63
CA TYR A 154 -4.84 -9.54 -6.48
C TYR A 154 -4.28 -8.51 -5.51
N VAL A 155 -3.17 -8.79 -4.81
CA VAL A 155 -2.59 -7.85 -3.82
C VAL A 155 -3.61 -7.54 -2.69
N THR A 156 -4.58 -8.44 -2.48
CA THR A 156 -5.68 -8.29 -1.52
C THR A 156 -5.37 -8.84 -0.13
N SER A 157 -4.20 -9.46 0.03
CA SER A 157 -3.70 -9.98 1.30
C SER A 157 -2.22 -9.68 1.39
N CYS A 158 -1.89 -8.63 2.14
CA CYS A 158 -0.54 -8.12 2.30
C CYS A 158 -0.07 -8.18 3.76
N ILE A 159 1.22 -8.47 3.91
CA ILE A 159 1.99 -8.46 5.14
C ILE A 159 2.99 -7.32 5.02
N LEU A 160 2.97 -6.39 5.96
CA LEU A 160 3.96 -5.32 6.06
C LEU A 160 5.25 -5.91 6.61
N ILE A 161 6.37 -5.75 5.89
CA ILE A 161 7.66 -6.32 6.30
C ILE A 161 8.64 -5.21 6.69
N GLY A 162 9.66 -5.58 7.47
CA GLY A 162 10.64 -4.61 7.96
C GLY A 162 10.22 -3.83 9.20
N ILE A 163 9.03 -4.10 9.70
CA ILE A 163 8.55 -3.67 11.01
C ILE A 163 8.68 -4.85 11.98
N ASN A 164 9.13 -4.62 13.20
CA ASN A 164 9.32 -5.68 14.19
C ASN A 164 7.95 -6.06 14.78
N GLU A 165 7.19 -6.92 14.09
CA GLU A 165 5.93 -7.44 14.64
C GLU A 165 6.26 -8.37 15.81
N LYS A 166 5.70 -8.08 16.99
CA LYS A 166 5.59 -9.05 18.07
C LYS A 166 4.34 -9.90 17.79
N TRP A 167 4.52 -11.20 17.66
CA TRP A 167 3.45 -12.18 17.44
C TRP A 167 2.88 -12.68 18.78
#